data_AF-A0A1F6ETJ4-F1
#
_entry.id   AF-A0A1F6ETJ4-F1
#
_cell.length_a   1.000
_cell.length_b   1.000
_cell.length_c   1.000
_cell.angle_alpha   90.00
_cell.angle_beta   90.00
_cell.angle_gamma   90.00
#
_symmetry.space_group_name_H-M   'P 1'
#
loop_
_entity.id
_entity.type
_entity.pdbx_description
1 polymer ?
#
loop_
_entity_poly.entity_id
_entity_poly.type
_entity_poly.pdbx_seq_one_letter_code
_entity_poly.pdbx_strand_id
1 'polypeptide(L)'
;MRPNSVGISEEANMNLAELYATFYAAVVTMTLTAWLGWVGVTLIFSAFMLNSHHVLKSSSRLYLAMNIAGSALFGYDLFTKESWSGVTLQTVWILIAISAAMRKKAAG
;
A
#
# COMPACT_ATOMS: atom_id res chain seq x y z
N MET A 1 -22.31 -40.30 -17.74
CA MET A 1 -21.47 -40.63 -16.57
C MET A 1 -21.45 -39.42 -15.66
N ARG A 2 -21.84 -39.56 -14.38
CA ARG A 2 -21.65 -38.48 -13.39
C ARG A 2 -20.17 -38.52 -12.96
N PRO A 3 -19.46 -37.39 -12.91
CA PRO A 3 -18.09 -37.37 -12.40
C PRO A 3 -18.08 -37.92 -10.97
N ASN A 4 -17.05 -38.72 -10.64
CA ASN A 4 -16.94 -39.30 -9.32
C ASN A 4 -16.73 -38.18 -8.28
N SER A 5 -17.43 -38.25 -7.15
CA SER A 5 -17.32 -37.21 -6.10
C SER A 5 -15.93 -37.18 -5.48
N VAL A 6 -15.23 -38.32 -5.49
CA VAL A 6 -13.86 -38.47 -4.98
C VAL A 6 -12.87 -37.64 -5.81
N GLY A 7 -12.92 -37.73 -7.14
CA GLY A 7 -12.00 -36.97 -8.01
C GLY A 7 -12.21 -35.46 -7.94
N ILE A 8 -13.46 -35.01 -7.78
CA ILE A 8 -13.75 -33.57 -7.55
C ILE A 8 -13.14 -33.10 -6.22
N SER A 9 -13.19 -33.93 -5.17
CA SER A 9 -12.60 -33.56 -3.88
C SER A 9 -11.07 -33.56 -3.88
N GLU A 10 -10.44 -34.49 -4.61
CA GLU A 10 -8.98 -34.53 -4.75
C GLU A 10 -8.45 -33.34 -5.57
N GLU A 11 -9.12 -33.00 -6.68
CA GLU A 11 -8.79 -31.82 -7.49
C GLU A 11 -8.97 -30.52 -6.69
N ALA A 12 -10.05 -30.40 -5.92
CA ALA A 12 -10.27 -29.26 -5.03
C ALA A 12 -9.17 -29.13 -3.97
N ASN A 13 -8.76 -30.25 -3.36
CA ASN A 13 -7.67 -30.27 -2.37
C ASN A 13 -6.32 -29.89 -2.98
N MET A 14 -6.03 -30.34 -4.20
CA MET A 14 -4.82 -29.98 -4.93
C MET A 14 -4.78 -28.48 -5.25
N ASN A 15 -5.89 -27.93 -5.75
CA ASN A 15 -6.02 -26.50 -6.06
C ASN A 15 -5.82 -25.63 -4.81
N LEU A 16 -6.33 -26.06 -3.65
CA LEU A 16 -6.08 -25.38 -2.39
C LEU A 16 -4.60 -25.42 -2.00
N ALA A 17 -3.95 -26.58 -2.10
CA ALA A 17 -2.53 -26.73 -1.77
C ALA A 17 -1.63 -25.85 -2.66
N GLU A 18 -1.90 -25.79 -3.97
CA GLU A 18 -1.18 -24.93 -4.90
C GLU A 18 -1.40 -23.44 -4.59
N LEU A 19 -2.64 -23.05 -4.25
CA LEU A 19 -2.96 -21.69 -3.85
C LEU A 19 -2.16 -21.28 -2.59
N TYR A 20 -2.12 -22.14 -1.57
CA TYR A 20 -1.35 -21.89 -0.35
C TYR A 20 0.15 -21.83 -0.65
N ALA A 21 0.68 -22.74 -1.46
CA ALA A 21 2.09 -22.75 -1.82
C ALA A 21 2.49 -21.49 -2.59
N THR A 22 1.66 -21.04 -3.53
CA THR A 22 1.90 -19.83 -4.33
C THR A 22 1.87 -18.58 -3.46
N PHE A 23 0.88 -18.46 -2.56
CA PHE A 23 0.79 -17.32 -1.64
C PHE A 23 1.97 -17.30 -0.67
N TYR A 24 2.31 -18.45 -0.07
CA TYR A 24 3.45 -18.56 0.83
C TYR A 24 4.76 -18.20 0.13
N ALA A 25 5.00 -18.74 -1.06
CA ALA A 25 6.17 -18.42 -1.86
C ALA A 25 6.22 -16.92 -2.21
N ALA A 26 5.10 -16.31 -2.60
CA ALA A 26 5.04 -14.89 -2.89
C ALA A 26 5.43 -14.04 -1.68
N VAL A 27 4.87 -14.34 -0.49
CA VAL A 27 5.15 -13.59 0.75
C VAL A 27 6.60 -13.78 1.22
N VAL A 28 7.14 -14.99 1.14
CA VAL A 28 8.51 -15.30 1.58
C VAL A 28 9.57 -14.75 0.63
N THR A 29 9.28 -14.69 -0.67
CA THR A 29 10.20 -14.13 -1.68
C THR A 29 10.09 -12.61 -1.81
N MET A 30 9.11 -11.97 -1.15
CA MET A 30 8.98 -10.51 -1.17
C MET A 30 10.23 -9.82 -0.61
N THR A 31 10.74 -8.88 -1.39
CA THR A 31 11.87 -8.05 -0.99
C THR A 31 11.48 -7.11 0.15
N LEU A 32 12.47 -6.65 0.92
CA LEU A 32 12.26 -5.62 1.94
C LEU A 32 11.60 -4.36 1.33
N THR A 33 11.96 -3.99 0.10
CA THR A 33 11.38 -2.84 -0.60
C THR A 33 9.88 -3.03 -0.85
N ALA A 34 9.44 -4.24 -1.23
CA ALA A 34 8.02 -4.54 -1.39
C ALA A 34 7.24 -4.41 -0.08
N TRP A 35 7.82 -4.86 1.04
CA TRP A 35 7.22 -4.66 2.36
C TRP A 35 7.10 -3.18 2.74
N LEU A 36 8.14 -2.38 2.48
CA LEU A 36 8.07 -0.92 2.64
C LEU A 36 6.98 -0.30 1.77
N GLY A 37 6.81 -0.79 0.53
CA GLY A 37 5.73 -0.41 -0.36
C GLY A 37 4.36 -0.63 0.26
N TRP A 38 4.09 -1.83 0.78
CA TRP A 38 2.82 -2.16 1.45
C TRP A 38 2.57 -1.32 2.70
N VAL A 39 3.59 -1.10 3.52
CA VAL A 39 3.49 -0.19 4.69
C VAL A 39 3.15 1.22 4.22
N GLY A 40 3.80 1.71 3.16
CA GLY A 40 3.55 3.02 2.60
C GLY A 40 2.12 3.21 2.10
N VAL A 41 1.63 2.25 1.31
CA VAL A 41 0.26 2.20 0.78
C VAL A 41 -0.76 2.18 1.93
N THR A 42 -0.53 1.34 2.94
CA THR A 42 -1.40 1.23 4.12
C THR A 42 -1.49 2.56 4.86
N LEU A 43 -0.35 3.26 5.01
CA LEU A 43 -0.29 4.54 5.71
C LEU A 43 -1.03 5.65 4.95
N ILE A 44 -0.87 5.71 3.62
CA ILE A 44 -1.58 6.67 2.76
C ILE A 44 -3.09 6.44 2.83
N PHE A 45 -3.55 5.20 2.64
CA PHE A 45 -4.99 4.89 2.68
C PHE A 45 -5.58 5.08 4.06
N SER A 46 -4.84 4.78 5.13
CA SER A 46 -5.29 5.09 6.50
C SER A 46 -5.43 6.59 6.71
N ALA A 47 -4.49 7.40 6.20
CA ALA A 47 -4.58 8.86 6.28
C ALA A 47 -5.80 9.38 5.51
N PHE A 48 -6.01 8.88 4.29
CA PHE A 48 -7.17 9.21 3.47
C PHE A 48 -8.48 8.82 4.17
N MET A 49 -8.60 7.58 4.64
CA MET A 49 -9.77 7.09 5.37
C MET A 49 -10.10 7.98 6.57
N LEU A 50 -9.11 8.26 7.42
CA LEU A 50 -9.29 9.12 8.59
C LEU A 50 -9.68 10.55 8.18
N ASN A 51 -9.20 11.05 7.06
CA ASN A 51 -9.59 12.37 6.55
C ASN A 51 -11.00 12.37 5.96
N SER A 52 -11.38 11.34 5.20
CA SER A 52 -12.72 11.17 4.60
C SER A 52 -13.81 11.00 5.65
N HIS A 53 -13.50 10.36 6.79
CA HIS A 53 -14.40 10.29 7.94
C HIS A 53 -14.32 11.52 8.86
N HIS A 54 -13.65 12.59 8.43
CA HIS A 54 -13.45 13.84 9.17
C HIS A 54 -12.77 13.69 10.54
N VAL A 55 -12.15 12.53 10.82
CA VAL A 55 -11.37 12.28 12.04
C VAL A 55 -10.09 13.12 12.04
N LEU A 56 -9.43 13.23 10.88
CA LEU A 56 -8.26 14.08 10.69
C LEU A 56 -8.55 15.19 9.67
N LYS A 57 -8.20 16.43 10.01
CA LYS A 57 -8.19 17.54 9.04
C LYS A 57 -6.99 17.37 8.08
N SER A 58 -7.14 17.79 6.83
CA SER A 58 -6.06 17.80 5.83
C SER A 58 -4.88 18.69 6.22
N SER A 59 -5.09 19.63 7.15
CA SER A 59 -4.06 20.48 7.77
C SER A 59 -3.49 19.94 9.09
N SER A 60 -3.94 18.76 9.54
CA SER A 60 -3.44 18.16 10.78
C SER A 60 -2.01 17.64 10.57
N ARG A 61 -1.16 17.78 11.60
CA ARG A 61 0.25 17.34 11.51
C ARG A 61 0.33 15.83 11.26
N LEU A 62 -0.55 15.06 11.90
CA LEU A 62 -0.60 13.60 11.75
C LEU A 62 -0.98 13.20 10.31
N TYR A 63 -2.03 13.79 9.73
CA TYR A 63 -2.41 13.51 8.34
C TYR A 63 -1.28 13.81 7.35
N LEU A 64 -0.62 14.96 7.51
CA LEU A 64 0.49 15.37 6.64
C LEU A 64 1.70 14.44 6.82
N ALA A 65 2.04 14.07 8.06
CA ALA A 65 3.14 13.14 8.35
C ALA A 65 2.88 11.74 7.76
N MET A 66 1.65 11.23 7.90
CA MET A 66 1.26 9.94 7.31
C MET A 66 1.37 9.97 5.77
N ASN A 67 0.91 11.04 5.13
CA ASN A 67 1.02 11.19 3.67
C ASN A 67 2.48 11.28 3.22
N ILE A 68 3.34 12.04 3.91
CA ILE A 68 4.76 12.16 3.56
C ILE A 68 5.48 10.83 3.76
N ALA A 69 5.37 10.23 4.95
CA ALA A 69 6.04 8.97 5.26
C ALA A 69 5.55 7.84 4.34
N GLY A 70 4.23 7.74 4.15
CA GLY A 70 3.63 6.71 3.31
C GLY A 70 4.05 6.86 1.86
N SER A 71 4.09 8.10 1.36
CA SER A 71 4.53 8.38 0.00
C SER A 71 6.03 8.16 -0.21
N ALA A 72 6.87 8.44 0.78
CA ALA A 72 8.30 8.16 0.69
C ALA A 72 8.58 6.65 0.63
N LEU A 73 7.91 5.86 1.49
CA LEU A 73 8.06 4.41 1.50
C LEU A 73 7.55 3.76 0.21
N PHE A 74 6.35 4.12 -0.23
CA PHE A 74 5.79 3.59 -1.47
C PHE A 74 6.55 4.10 -2.71
N GLY A 75 6.97 5.36 -2.70
CA GLY A 75 7.79 5.93 -3.77
C GLY A 75 9.13 5.23 -3.92
N TYR A 76 9.79 4.86 -2.81
CA TYR A 76 11.03 4.08 -2.84
C TYR A 76 10.82 2.69 -3.45
N ASP A 77 9.75 2.00 -3.08
CA ASP A 77 9.40 0.72 -3.69
C ASP A 77 9.18 0.84 -5.21
N LEU A 78 8.40 1.82 -5.64
CA LEU A 78 8.14 2.10 -7.06
C LEU A 78 9.40 2.48 -7.83
N PHE A 79 10.32 3.21 -7.19
CA PHE A 79 11.62 3.54 -7.75
C PHE A 79 12.45 2.27 -8.02
N THR A 80 12.47 1.32 -7.09
CA THR A 80 13.16 0.03 -7.30
C THR A 80 12.55 -0.84 -8.40
N LYS A 81 11.30 -0.55 -8.79
CA LYS A 81 10.57 -1.21 -9.88
C LYS A 81 10.56 -0.39 -11.18
N GLU A 82 11.31 0.72 -11.25
CA GLU A 82 11.34 1.65 -12.38
C GLU A 82 9.95 2.18 -12.81
N SER A 83 9.01 2.23 -11.87
CA SER A 83 7.65 2.71 -12.11
C SER A 83 7.58 4.23 -12.02
N TRP A 84 8.13 4.92 -13.03
CA TRP A 84 8.33 6.37 -13.00
C TRP A 84 7.04 7.20 -12.85
N SER A 85 5.92 6.75 -13.42
CA SER A 85 4.62 7.40 -13.22
C SER A 85 4.18 7.31 -11.76
N GLY A 86 4.38 6.17 -11.11
CA GLY A 86 4.12 5.97 -9.69
C GLY A 86 5.05 6.80 -8.81
N VAL A 87 6.36 6.81 -9.10
CA VAL A 87 7.34 7.65 -8.38
C VAL A 87 6.94 9.13 -8.46
N THR A 88 6.51 9.58 -9.63
CA THR A 88 6.05 10.97 -9.84
C THR A 88 4.82 11.26 -8.98
N LEU A 89 3.83 10.37 -8.97
CA LEU A 89 2.63 10.51 -8.14
C LEU A 89 2.99 10.66 -6.66
N GLN A 90 3.85 9.79 -6.14
CA GLN A 90 4.25 9.84 -4.73
C GLN A 90 5.06 11.10 -4.39
N THR A 91 5.88 11.56 -5.33
CA THR A 91 6.62 12.83 -5.19
C THR A 91 5.65 14.01 -5.09
N VAL A 92 4.63 14.07 -5.94
CA VAL A 92 3.60 15.11 -5.89
C VAL A 92 2.85 15.11 -4.56
N TRP A 93 2.49 13.93 -4.04
CA TRP A 93 1.85 13.83 -2.73
C TRP A 93 2.72 14.39 -1.59
N ILE A 94 4.03 14.12 -1.60
CA ILE A 94 4.98 14.71 -0.65
C ILE A 94 5.00 16.23 -0.77
N LEU A 95 5.11 16.77 -1.99
CA LEU A 95 5.13 18.21 -2.22
C LEU A 95 3.84 18.90 -1.76
N ILE A 96 2.67 18.30 -2.02
CA ILE A 96 1.38 18.80 -1.54
C ILE A 96 1.37 18.86 -0.01
N ALA A 97 1.80 17.79 0.66
CA ALA A 97 1.82 17.72 2.11
C ALA A 97 2.79 18.74 2.75
N ILE A 98 3.98 18.91 2.16
CA ILE A 98 4.95 19.94 2.58
C ILE A 98 4.35 21.34 2.40
N SER A 99 3.71 21.62 1.25
CA SER A 99 3.06 22.91 1.00
C SER A 99 1.96 23.24 2.03
N ALA A 100 1.19 22.24 2.44
CA ALA A 100 0.15 22.39 3.46
C ALA A 100 0.75 22.61 4.85
N ALA A 101 1.84 21.91 5.18
CA ALA A 101 2.55 22.09 6.45
C ALA A 101 3.13 23.51 6.58
N MET A 102 3.73 24.05 5.51
CA MET A 102 4.29 25.40 5.50
C MET A 102 3.22 26.48 5.67
N ARG A 103 2.07 26.36 4.97
CA ARG A 103 0.95 27.31 5.11
C ARG A 103 0.40 27.39 6.53
N LYS A 104 0.31 26.26 7.24
CA LYS A 104 -0.14 26.23 8.63
C LYS A 104 0.78 27.04 9.56
N LYS A 105 2.09 26.99 9.34
CA LYS A 105 3.06 27.73 10.16
C LYS A 105 2.97 29.24 9.94
N ALA A 106 2.55 29.69 8.76
CA ALA A 106 2.42 31.11 8.44
C ALA A 106 1.14 31.76 8.99
N ALA A 107 0.17 30.98 9.45
CA ALA A 107 -1.17 31.45 9.86
C ALA A 107 -1.45 31.30 11.37
N GLY A 108 -0.45 30.91 12.17
CA GLY A 108 -0.55 30.77 13.62
C GLY A 108 0.61 31.48 14.30
#